data_AF-A0A914T946-F1
#
_entry.id   AF-A0A914T946-F1
#
_cell.length_a   1.000
_cell.length_b   1.000
_cell.length_c   1.000
_cell.angle_alpha   90.00
_cell.angle_beta   90.00
_cell.angle_gamma   90.00
#
_symmetry.space_group_name_H-M   'P 1'
#
loop_
_entity.id
_entity.type
_entity.pdbx_description
1 polymer ?
#
loop_
_entity_poly.entity_id
_entity_poly.type
_entity_poly.pdbx_seq_one_letter_code
_entity_poly.pdbx_strand_id
1 'polypeptide(L)'
;MGGGGSKSVATTPTPKPEPEEAKPPELDKRLPFQQFRDLYTLKNYWKTIQRNEKQSQKLIFSKYLKANPANVSRYPKLSKIEIDSIGPDCEDKGFETMANLYLKVFDDVITVVEGSPADCSSAIKTLNTVGKNHRPFGLKYDDFQKLEEPFLSMVGELLGDRYTDKAENLFRKFFQFCLRYIVEGFQGP
;
A
#
# COMPACT_ATOMS: atom_id res chain seq x y z
N MET A 1 -26.10 82.20 -16.02
CA MET A 1 -26.52 80.96 -16.70
C MET A 1 -25.38 79.97 -16.60
N GLY A 2 -25.66 78.81 -16.01
CA GLY A 2 -24.65 77.90 -15.43
C GLY A 2 -23.91 77.06 -16.46
N GLY A 3 -22.59 76.92 -16.23
CA GLY A 3 -21.78 75.82 -16.74
C GLY A 3 -21.69 74.74 -15.67
N GLY A 4 -22.07 73.52 -16.02
CA GLY A 4 -21.91 72.33 -15.18
C GLY A 4 -21.17 71.26 -15.96
N GLY A 5 -19.88 71.09 -15.66
CA GLY A 5 -19.02 70.06 -16.25
C GLY A 5 -19.34 68.67 -15.70
N SER A 6 -19.46 67.70 -16.59
CA SER A 6 -19.57 66.27 -16.28
C SER A 6 -18.26 65.75 -15.67
N LYS A 7 -18.31 65.22 -14.44
CA LYS A 7 -17.23 64.39 -13.89
C LYS A 7 -17.51 62.92 -14.20
N SER A 8 -16.68 62.33 -15.06
CA SER A 8 -16.57 60.89 -15.22
C SER A 8 -15.98 60.28 -13.97
N VAL A 9 -16.72 59.35 -13.34
CA VAL A 9 -16.23 58.54 -12.22
C VAL A 9 -15.37 57.42 -12.79
N ALA A 10 -14.08 57.42 -12.43
CA ALA A 10 -13.17 56.33 -12.73
C ALA A 10 -13.50 55.13 -11.83
N THR A 11 -13.94 54.02 -12.43
CA THR A 11 -14.08 52.72 -11.78
C THR A 11 -12.70 52.07 -11.65
N THR A 12 -12.21 51.94 -10.42
CA THR A 12 -11.07 51.10 -10.07
C THR A 12 -11.36 49.63 -10.40
N PRO A 13 -10.43 48.90 -11.05
CA PRO A 13 -10.58 47.46 -11.24
C PRO A 13 -10.39 46.73 -9.91
N THR A 14 -11.33 45.84 -9.59
CA THR A 14 -11.25 44.93 -8.43
C THR A 14 -10.06 43.99 -8.58
N PRO A 15 -9.25 43.76 -7.51
CA PRO A 15 -8.18 42.79 -7.55
C PRO A 15 -8.76 41.38 -7.67
N LYS A 16 -8.19 40.62 -8.61
CA LYS A 16 -8.48 39.20 -8.84
C LYS A 16 -8.10 38.42 -7.55
N PRO A 17 -8.94 37.51 -7.04
CA PRO A 17 -8.56 36.72 -5.87
C PRO A 17 -7.30 35.92 -6.19
N GLU A 18 -6.26 36.09 -5.36
CA GLU A 18 -5.10 35.19 -5.35
C GLU A 18 -5.59 33.76 -5.11
N PRO A 19 -5.01 32.74 -5.79
CA PRO A 19 -5.33 31.36 -5.48
C PRO A 19 -4.99 31.12 -4.02
N GLU A 20 -6.01 30.84 -3.20
CA GLU A 20 -5.85 30.39 -1.83
C GLU A 20 -4.88 29.20 -1.85
N GLU A 21 -3.70 29.35 -1.23
CA GLU A 21 -2.75 28.25 -1.07
C GLU A 21 -3.47 27.10 -0.39
N ALA A 22 -3.84 26.08 -1.16
CA ALA A 22 -4.54 24.91 -0.65
C ALA A 22 -3.67 24.31 0.46
N LYS A 23 -4.18 24.34 1.70
CA LYS A 23 -3.49 23.73 2.84
C LYS A 23 -3.11 22.29 2.47
N PRO A 24 -1.88 21.85 2.78
CA PRO A 24 -1.47 20.48 2.52
C PRO A 24 -2.50 19.51 3.12
N PRO A 25 -2.88 18.44 2.41
CA PRO A 25 -3.84 17.47 2.94
C PRO A 25 -3.35 16.94 4.29
N GLU A 26 -4.24 16.94 5.27
CA GLU A 26 -3.94 16.39 6.59
C GLU A 26 -3.66 14.88 6.46
N LEU A 27 -2.67 14.42 7.21
CA LEU A 27 -2.25 13.02 7.22
C LEU A 27 -2.49 12.46 8.62
N ASP A 28 -3.13 11.30 8.70
CA ASP A 28 -3.30 10.59 9.96
C ASP A 28 -1.94 10.30 10.59
N LYS A 29 -1.76 10.71 11.86
CA LYS A 29 -0.49 10.56 12.61
C LYS A 29 -0.05 9.12 12.79
N ARG A 30 -0.94 8.15 12.58
CA ARG A 30 -0.65 6.71 12.64
C ARG A 30 0.02 6.17 11.37
N LEU A 31 -0.08 6.89 10.26
CA LEU A 31 0.58 6.51 9.01
C LEU A 31 2.11 6.64 9.15
N PRO A 32 2.89 5.82 8.43
CA PRO A 32 4.34 5.77 8.60
C PRO A 32 5.08 6.88 7.84
N PHE A 33 4.35 7.83 7.24
CA PHE A 33 4.90 8.88 6.37
C PHE A 33 4.95 10.22 7.10
N GLN A 34 6.03 10.98 6.87
CA GLN A 34 6.21 12.28 7.53
C GLN A 34 5.38 13.39 6.87
N GLN A 35 5.05 13.22 5.60
CA GLN A 35 4.39 14.23 4.78
C GLN A 35 3.53 13.57 3.70
N PHE A 36 2.47 14.25 3.27
CA PHE A 36 1.56 13.76 2.22
C PHE A 36 2.29 13.39 0.92
N ARG A 37 3.39 14.09 0.58
CA ARG A 37 4.20 13.81 -0.61
C ARG A 37 4.78 12.39 -0.63
N ASP A 38 5.09 11.83 0.53
CA ASP A 38 5.65 10.48 0.63
C ASP A 38 4.58 9.44 0.30
N LEU A 39 3.36 9.59 0.86
CA LEU A 39 2.20 8.77 0.51
C LEU A 39 1.89 8.86 -0.98
N TYR A 40 1.86 10.07 -1.54
CA TYR A 40 1.63 10.29 -2.97
C TYR A 40 2.70 9.61 -3.84
N THR A 41 3.96 9.68 -3.41
CA THR A 41 5.09 9.03 -4.11
C THR A 41 4.96 7.51 -4.06
N LEU A 42 4.70 6.93 -2.89
CA LEU A 42 4.46 5.49 -2.74
C LEU A 42 3.32 5.03 -3.65
N LYS A 43 2.20 5.76 -3.65
CA LYS A 43 1.04 5.45 -4.49
C LYS A 43 1.38 5.46 -5.97
N ASN A 44 2.21 6.39 -6.43
CA ASN A 44 2.67 6.39 -7.83
C ASN A 44 3.51 5.18 -8.19
N TYR A 45 4.34 4.67 -7.26
CA TYR A 45 5.02 3.40 -7.47
C TYR A 45 4.03 2.23 -7.46
N TRP A 46 3.08 2.20 -6.52
CA TRP A 46 2.06 1.15 -6.39
C TRP A 46 1.22 0.96 -7.65
N LYS A 47 0.94 2.02 -8.41
CA LYS A 47 0.27 1.91 -9.72
C LYS A 47 0.96 0.92 -10.67
N THR A 48 2.28 0.75 -10.57
CA THR A 48 3.02 -0.24 -11.39
C THR A 48 2.67 -1.66 -10.96
N ILE A 49 2.54 -1.88 -9.66
CA ILE A 49 2.16 -3.17 -9.08
C ILE A 49 0.73 -3.52 -9.48
N GLN A 50 -0.20 -2.55 -9.42
CA GLN A 50 -1.59 -2.72 -9.87
C GLN A 50 -1.70 -3.00 -11.36
N ARG A 51 -0.89 -2.34 -12.21
CA ARG A 51 -0.87 -2.64 -13.65
C ARG A 51 -0.40 -4.06 -13.98
N ASN A 52 0.40 -4.65 -13.09
CA ASN A 52 0.92 -6.00 -13.22
C ASN A 52 0.30 -6.96 -12.18
N GLU A 53 -0.92 -6.69 -11.73
CA GLU A 53 -1.55 -7.32 -10.55
C GLU A 53 -1.36 -8.84 -10.48
N LYS A 54 -1.73 -9.58 -11.53
CA LYS A 54 -1.60 -11.06 -11.55
C LYS A 54 -0.16 -11.53 -11.37
N GLN A 55 0.79 -10.86 -12.02
CA GLN A 55 2.21 -11.16 -11.88
C GLN A 55 2.69 -10.81 -10.47
N SER A 56 2.32 -9.65 -9.95
CA SER A 56 2.65 -9.16 -8.60
C SER A 56 2.20 -10.14 -7.52
N GLN A 57 0.95 -10.64 -7.61
CA GLN A 57 0.38 -11.64 -6.70
C GLN A 57 1.22 -12.91 -6.67
N LYS A 58 1.54 -13.45 -7.86
CA LYS A 58 2.32 -14.68 -7.98
C LYS A 58 3.77 -14.50 -7.53
N LEU A 59 4.39 -13.35 -7.81
CA LEU A 59 5.77 -13.03 -7.39
C LEU A 59 5.93 -12.99 -5.87
N ILE A 60 5.10 -12.22 -5.17
CA ILE A 60 5.23 -12.10 -3.71
C ILE A 60 5.07 -13.47 -3.03
N PHE A 61 4.08 -14.25 -3.47
CA PHE A 61 3.76 -15.53 -2.83
C PHE A 61 4.80 -16.62 -3.17
N SER A 62 5.25 -16.71 -4.43
CA SER A 62 6.32 -17.63 -4.80
C SER A 62 7.63 -17.32 -4.07
N LYS A 63 8.05 -16.05 -4.01
CA LYS A 63 9.26 -15.63 -3.27
C LYS A 63 9.13 -15.96 -1.78
N TYR A 64 7.97 -15.75 -1.17
CA TYR A 64 7.72 -16.10 0.23
C TYR A 64 7.86 -17.60 0.48
N LEU A 65 7.23 -18.44 -0.34
CA LEU A 65 7.29 -19.90 -0.16
C LEU A 65 8.69 -20.46 -0.44
N LYS A 66 9.41 -19.93 -1.43
CA LYS A 66 10.80 -20.32 -1.73
C LYS A 66 11.77 -19.89 -0.61
N ALA A 67 11.58 -18.71 -0.03
CA ALA A 67 12.37 -18.25 1.11
C ALA A 67 12.02 -19.00 2.41
N ASN A 68 10.82 -19.60 2.49
CA ASN A 68 10.31 -20.28 3.69
C ASN A 68 9.68 -21.64 3.36
N PRO A 69 10.44 -22.64 2.85
CA PRO A 69 9.85 -23.89 2.35
C PRO A 69 9.03 -24.66 3.39
N ALA A 70 9.39 -24.57 4.68
CA ALA A 70 8.65 -25.20 5.77
C ALA A 70 7.18 -24.74 5.85
N ASN A 71 6.88 -23.53 5.38
CA ASN A 71 5.52 -22.98 5.43
C ASN A 71 4.59 -23.58 4.36
N VAL A 72 5.11 -24.27 3.35
CA VAL A 72 4.28 -24.88 2.29
C VAL A 72 3.30 -25.91 2.85
N SER A 73 3.70 -26.64 3.90
CA SER A 73 2.85 -27.57 4.65
C SER A 73 1.56 -26.92 5.22
N ARG A 74 1.55 -25.60 5.40
CA ARG A 74 0.41 -24.82 5.91
C ARG A 74 -0.65 -24.53 4.83
N TYR A 75 -0.38 -24.85 3.57
CA TYR A 75 -1.28 -24.59 2.45
C TYR A 75 -1.72 -25.93 1.83
N PRO A 76 -2.78 -26.58 2.34
CA PRO A 76 -3.25 -27.87 1.81
C PRO A 76 -3.52 -27.86 0.30
N LYS A 77 -3.94 -26.71 -0.24
CA LYS A 77 -4.19 -26.50 -1.67
C LYS A 77 -2.93 -26.61 -2.54
N LEU A 78 -1.74 -26.49 -1.97
CA LEU A 78 -0.46 -26.57 -2.68
C LEU A 78 0.21 -27.94 -2.54
N SER A 79 -0.44 -28.92 -1.91
CA SER A 79 0.14 -30.25 -1.62
C SER A 79 0.60 -31.05 -2.83
N LYS A 80 0.21 -30.65 -4.05
CA LYS A 80 0.56 -31.32 -5.31
C LYS A 80 1.57 -30.55 -6.17
N ILE A 81 2.02 -29.39 -5.72
CA ILE A 81 2.87 -28.48 -6.50
C ILE A 81 4.30 -28.54 -5.98
N GLU A 82 5.25 -28.64 -6.89
CA GLU A 82 6.67 -28.54 -6.57
C GLU A 82 7.06 -27.08 -6.33
N ILE A 83 7.59 -26.78 -5.15
CA ILE A 83 7.88 -25.40 -4.70
C ILE A 83 8.85 -24.70 -5.65
N ASP A 84 9.85 -25.40 -6.17
CA ASP A 84 10.85 -24.78 -7.04
C ASP A 84 10.26 -24.36 -8.39
N SER A 85 9.19 -25.01 -8.82
CA SER A 85 8.45 -24.72 -10.05
C SER A 85 7.43 -23.58 -9.94
N ILE A 86 7.09 -23.12 -8.72
CA ILE A 86 6.15 -22.00 -8.55
C ILE A 86 6.80 -20.67 -8.94
N GLY A 87 6.04 -19.78 -9.55
CA GLY A 87 6.54 -18.51 -10.03
C GLY A 87 5.47 -17.71 -10.77
N PRO A 88 5.86 -16.64 -11.48
CA PRO A 88 4.96 -15.82 -12.29
C PRO A 88 4.17 -16.62 -13.32
N ASP A 89 4.75 -17.68 -13.87
CA ASP A 89 4.13 -18.49 -14.93
C ASP A 89 3.34 -19.69 -14.41
N CYS A 90 3.23 -19.84 -13.08
CA CYS A 90 2.43 -20.92 -12.49
C CYS A 90 0.93 -20.68 -12.75
N GLU A 91 0.25 -21.70 -13.30
CA GLU A 91 -1.17 -21.68 -13.65
C GLU A 91 -2.04 -22.53 -12.70
N ASP A 92 -1.51 -22.93 -11.54
CA ASP A 92 -2.30 -23.65 -10.54
C ASP A 92 -3.31 -22.74 -9.85
N LYS A 93 -4.59 -23.11 -9.90
CA LYS A 93 -5.69 -22.30 -9.33
C LYS A 93 -5.61 -22.15 -7.81
N GLY A 94 -5.09 -23.16 -7.11
CA GLY A 94 -4.89 -23.12 -5.66
C GLY A 94 -3.81 -22.09 -5.29
N PHE A 95 -2.70 -22.11 -6.02
CA PHE A 95 -1.62 -21.13 -5.93
C PHE A 95 -2.12 -19.71 -6.25
N GLU A 96 -2.79 -19.51 -7.38
CA GLU A 96 -3.32 -18.20 -7.79
C GLU A 96 -4.31 -17.64 -6.75
N THR A 97 -5.18 -18.49 -6.20
CA THR A 97 -6.13 -18.08 -5.15
C THR A 97 -5.39 -17.56 -3.91
N MET A 98 -4.35 -18.27 -3.45
CA MET A 98 -3.58 -17.86 -2.28
C MET A 98 -2.73 -16.62 -2.57
N ALA A 99 -2.10 -16.56 -3.74
CA ALA A 99 -1.31 -15.42 -4.20
C ALA A 99 -2.13 -14.11 -4.22
N ASN A 100 -3.37 -14.18 -4.71
CA ASN A 100 -4.29 -13.05 -4.70
C ASN A 100 -4.54 -12.51 -3.29
N LEU A 101 -4.82 -13.39 -2.32
CA LEU A 101 -5.09 -12.98 -0.93
C LEU A 101 -3.92 -12.22 -0.30
N TYR A 102 -2.67 -12.57 -0.65
CA TYR A 102 -1.48 -11.91 -0.12
C TYR A 102 -1.36 -10.47 -0.63
N LEU A 103 -1.47 -10.24 -1.94
CA LEU A 103 -1.37 -8.88 -2.48
C LEU A 103 -2.59 -8.03 -2.11
N LYS A 104 -3.79 -8.63 -2.11
CA LYS A 104 -5.05 -7.92 -1.89
C LYS A 104 -5.09 -7.16 -0.57
N VAL A 105 -4.50 -7.72 0.50
CA VAL A 105 -4.41 -7.02 1.79
C VAL A 105 -3.70 -5.68 1.65
N PHE A 106 -2.56 -5.65 0.94
CA PHE A 106 -1.80 -4.43 0.74
C PHE A 106 -2.51 -3.45 -0.21
N ASP A 107 -3.14 -3.97 -1.27
CA ASP A 107 -3.89 -3.16 -2.24
C ASP A 107 -5.12 -2.49 -1.61
N ASP A 108 -5.88 -3.22 -0.79
CA ASP A 108 -7.02 -2.68 -0.05
C ASP A 108 -6.56 -1.57 0.91
N VAL A 109 -5.47 -1.79 1.63
CA VAL A 109 -4.95 -0.84 2.62
C VAL A 109 -4.47 0.45 1.96
N ILE A 110 -3.67 0.38 0.89
CA ILE A 110 -3.19 1.59 0.23
C ILE A 110 -4.31 2.35 -0.45
N THR A 111 -5.32 1.66 -1.01
CA THR A 111 -6.50 2.27 -1.61
C THR A 111 -7.33 3.03 -0.58
N VAL A 112 -7.54 2.45 0.61
CA VAL A 112 -8.27 3.13 1.70
C VAL A 112 -7.51 4.36 2.21
N VAL A 113 -6.20 4.22 2.43
CA VAL A 113 -5.36 5.34 2.89
C VAL A 113 -5.28 6.45 1.84
N GLU A 114 -5.28 6.12 0.55
CA GLU A 114 -5.34 7.12 -0.51
C GLU A 114 -6.68 7.87 -0.51
N GLY A 115 -7.80 7.16 -0.36
CA GLY A 115 -9.13 7.77 -0.38
C GLY A 115 -9.42 8.64 0.84
N SER A 116 -8.78 8.35 1.98
CA SER A 116 -8.96 9.07 3.24
C SER A 116 -7.63 9.21 4.01
N PRO A 117 -6.69 10.06 3.55
CA PRO A 117 -5.35 10.16 4.14
C PRO A 117 -5.35 10.71 5.57
N ALA A 118 -6.38 11.44 5.97
CA ALA A 118 -6.54 11.98 7.32
C ALA A 118 -7.13 10.97 8.33
N ASP A 119 -7.68 9.84 7.87
CA ASP A 119 -8.22 8.79 8.73
C ASP A 119 -7.94 7.39 8.17
N CYS A 120 -6.98 6.70 8.77
CA CYS A 120 -6.62 5.33 8.41
C CYS A 120 -7.34 4.26 9.24
N SER A 121 -8.37 4.61 10.03
CA SER A 121 -9.05 3.67 10.93
C SER A 121 -9.64 2.45 10.21
N SER A 122 -10.20 2.64 9.02
CA SER A 122 -10.71 1.55 8.19
C SER A 122 -9.60 0.60 7.72
N ALA A 123 -8.44 1.14 7.33
CA ALA A 123 -7.28 0.34 6.94
C ALA A 123 -6.72 -0.47 8.13
N ILE A 124 -6.61 0.17 9.30
CA ILE A 124 -6.19 -0.47 10.56
C ILE A 124 -7.16 -1.59 10.95
N LYS A 125 -8.48 -1.39 10.80
CA LYS A 125 -9.49 -2.42 11.06
C LYS A 125 -9.32 -3.64 10.14
N THR A 126 -9.05 -3.41 8.86
CA THR A 126 -8.75 -4.47 7.89
C THR A 126 -7.52 -5.28 8.32
N LEU A 127 -6.40 -4.60 8.64
CA LEU A 127 -5.16 -5.24 9.09
C LEU A 127 -5.34 -6.04 10.37
N ASN A 128 -6.03 -5.48 11.37
CA ASN A 128 -6.37 -6.19 12.61
C ASN A 128 -7.21 -7.44 12.34
N THR A 129 -8.17 -7.36 11.42
CA THR A 129 -9.01 -8.51 11.04
C THR A 129 -8.18 -9.62 10.40
N VAL A 130 -7.24 -9.25 9.50
CA VAL A 130 -6.28 -10.19 8.93
C VAL A 130 -5.50 -10.88 10.05
N GLY A 131 -4.91 -10.12 10.98
CA GLY A 131 -4.20 -10.66 12.14
C GLY A 131 -5.02 -11.64 12.96
N LYS A 132 -6.24 -11.23 13.35
CA LYS A 132 -7.18 -12.07 14.12
C LYS A 132 -7.47 -13.39 13.42
N ASN A 133 -7.69 -13.37 12.11
CA ASN A 133 -7.97 -14.56 11.31
C ASN A 133 -6.79 -15.54 11.25
N HIS A 134 -5.57 -15.09 11.59
CA HIS A 134 -4.38 -15.95 11.61
C HIS A 134 -4.11 -16.65 12.94
N ARG A 135 -4.82 -16.31 14.03
CA ARG A 135 -4.66 -16.94 15.36
C ARG A 135 -4.73 -18.46 15.36
N PRO A 136 -5.65 -19.12 14.63
CA PRO A 136 -5.78 -20.58 14.66
C PRO A 136 -4.61 -21.35 14.05
N PHE A 137 -3.67 -20.69 13.34
CA PHE A 137 -2.62 -21.36 12.57
C PHE A 137 -1.30 -21.54 13.34
N GLY A 138 -1.26 -21.21 14.63
CA GLY A 138 -0.06 -21.39 15.47
C GLY A 138 1.16 -20.59 14.98
N LEU A 139 0.92 -19.41 14.39
CA LEU A 139 1.97 -18.50 13.94
C LEU A 139 2.58 -17.74 15.13
N LYS A 140 3.78 -17.21 14.93
CA LYS A 140 4.45 -16.27 15.83
C LYS A 140 4.71 -14.95 15.12
N TYR A 141 5.10 -13.92 15.87
CA TYR A 141 5.49 -12.61 15.32
C TYR A 141 6.46 -12.74 14.13
N ASP A 142 7.54 -13.51 14.32
CA ASP A 142 8.58 -13.73 13.31
C ASP A 142 8.04 -14.36 12.01
N ASP A 143 6.91 -15.07 12.07
CA ASP A 143 6.31 -15.68 10.88
C ASP A 143 5.69 -14.65 9.93
N PHE A 144 5.15 -13.55 10.46
CA PHE A 144 4.62 -12.44 9.66
C PHE A 144 5.75 -11.59 9.07
N GLN A 145 6.81 -11.37 9.84
CA GLN A 145 7.99 -10.61 9.44
C GLN A 145 8.71 -11.24 8.24
N LYS A 146 8.67 -12.58 8.08
CA LYS A 146 9.22 -13.30 6.91
C LYS A 146 8.66 -12.88 5.55
N LEU A 147 7.55 -12.14 5.52
CA LEU A 147 6.96 -11.63 4.28
C LEU A 147 7.62 -10.32 3.78
N GLU A 148 8.39 -9.61 4.63
CA GLU A 148 8.96 -8.31 4.26
C GLU A 148 9.90 -8.40 3.05
N GLU A 149 10.91 -9.26 3.10
CA GLU A 149 11.88 -9.38 2.02
C GLU A 149 11.27 -9.90 0.71
N PRO A 150 10.38 -10.91 0.71
CA PRO A 150 9.61 -11.27 -0.48
C PRO A 150 8.78 -10.11 -1.06
N PHE A 151 8.16 -9.29 -0.20
CA PHE A 151 7.40 -8.12 -0.62
C PHE A 151 8.30 -7.08 -1.29
N LEU A 152 9.42 -6.71 -0.65
CA LEU A 152 10.37 -5.73 -1.19
C LEU A 152 11.06 -6.22 -2.46
N SER A 153 11.43 -7.50 -2.52
CA SER A 153 12.00 -8.11 -3.73
C SER A 153 11.02 -8.09 -4.90
N MET A 154 9.73 -8.37 -4.67
CA MET A 154 8.68 -8.24 -5.69
C MET A 154 8.56 -6.79 -6.18
N VAL A 155 8.55 -5.82 -5.26
CA VAL A 155 8.50 -4.40 -5.62
C VAL A 155 9.71 -3.99 -6.46
N GLY A 156 10.91 -4.41 -6.07
CA GLY A 156 12.13 -4.09 -6.80
C GLY A 156 12.14 -4.64 -8.22
N GLU A 157 11.71 -5.90 -8.38
CA GLU A 157 11.58 -6.54 -9.70
C GLU A 157 10.60 -5.80 -10.61
N LEU A 158 9.44 -5.39 -10.09
CA LEU A 158 8.41 -4.71 -10.89
C LEU A 158 8.74 -3.24 -11.20
N LEU A 159 9.49 -2.57 -10.32
CA LEU A 159 9.88 -1.18 -10.54
C LEU A 159 11.14 -1.05 -11.40
N GLY A 160 11.99 -2.09 -11.44
CA GLY A 160 13.25 -2.09 -12.19
C GLY A 160 14.10 -0.88 -11.81
N ASP A 161 14.54 -0.11 -12.80
CA ASP A 161 15.37 1.10 -12.62
C ASP A 161 14.71 2.18 -11.73
N ARG A 162 13.39 2.13 -11.51
CA ARG A 162 12.69 3.06 -10.62
C ARG A 162 12.76 2.65 -9.15
N TYR A 163 13.25 1.45 -8.85
CA TYR A 163 13.50 1.00 -7.49
C TYR A 163 14.78 1.64 -6.94
N THR A 164 14.60 2.78 -6.31
CA THR A 164 15.66 3.54 -5.64
C THR A 164 15.60 3.32 -4.13
N ASP A 165 16.63 3.72 -3.38
CA ASP A 165 16.63 3.72 -1.91
C ASP A 165 15.39 4.43 -1.33
N LYS A 166 14.95 5.50 -2.00
CA LYS A 166 13.71 6.20 -1.64
C LYS A 166 12.48 5.32 -1.83
N ALA A 167 12.38 4.62 -2.96
CA ALA A 167 11.27 3.70 -3.22
C ALA A 167 11.28 2.57 -2.18
N GLU A 168 12.40 1.89 -2.00
CA GLU A 168 12.56 0.83 -1.00
C GLU A 168 12.13 1.30 0.39
N ASN A 169 12.65 2.44 0.86
CA ASN A 169 12.32 2.96 2.18
C ASN A 169 10.82 3.27 2.35
N LEU A 170 10.15 3.79 1.31
CA LEU A 170 8.71 4.04 1.35
C LEU A 170 7.91 2.74 1.45
N PHE A 171 8.29 1.72 0.67
CA PHE A 171 7.64 0.41 0.72
C PHE A 171 7.91 -0.33 2.03
N ARG A 172 9.13 -0.21 2.58
CA ARG A 172 9.49 -0.78 3.88
C ARG A 172 8.66 -0.17 5.00
N LYS A 173 8.57 1.16 5.04
CA LYS A 173 7.68 1.89 5.97
C LYS A 173 6.23 1.45 5.86
N PHE A 174 5.72 1.31 4.64
CA PHE A 174 4.37 0.84 4.39
C PHE A 174 4.15 -0.60 4.88
N PHE A 175 5.08 -1.51 4.57
CA PHE A 175 5.01 -2.89 5.04
C PHE A 175 5.02 -2.95 6.57
N GLN A 176 5.91 -2.20 7.23
CA GLN A 176 6.02 -2.16 8.69
C GLN A 176 4.75 -1.58 9.35
N PHE A 177 4.09 -0.60 8.73
CA PHE A 177 2.77 -0.14 9.15
C PHE A 177 1.73 -1.27 9.07
N CYS A 178 1.66 -1.99 7.95
CA CYS A 178 0.76 -3.13 7.79
C CYS A 178 1.04 -4.22 8.82
N LEU A 179 2.30 -4.61 8.97
CA LEU A 179 2.76 -5.64 9.89
C LEU A 179 2.38 -5.30 11.33
N ARG A 180 2.63 -4.06 11.78
CA ARG A 180 2.28 -3.61 13.13
C ARG A 180 0.83 -3.91 13.48
N TYR A 181 -0.11 -3.51 12.61
CA TYR A 181 -1.54 -3.66 12.89
C TYR A 181 -2.06 -5.09 12.61
N ILE A 182 -1.40 -5.86 11.75
CA ILE A 182 -1.65 -7.31 11.64
C ILE A 182 -1.25 -8.00 12.95
N VAL A 183 -0.07 -7.68 13.47
CA VAL A 183 0.43 -8.27 14.73
C VAL A 183 -0.42 -7.84 15.91
N GLU A 184 -0.83 -6.57 15.98
CA GLU A 184 -1.75 -6.07 17.00
C GLU A 184 -3.07 -6.88 16.99
N GLY A 185 -3.66 -7.11 15.81
CA GLY A 185 -4.88 -7.92 15.71
C GLY A 185 -4.65 -9.40 16.02
N PHE A 186 -3.48 -9.93 15.64
CA PHE A 186 -3.08 -11.31 15.93
C PHE A 186 -2.92 -11.53 17.43
N GLN A 187 -2.24 -10.63 18.13
CA GLN A 187 -2.07 -10.69 19.59
C GLN A 187 -3.41 -10.40 20.28
N GLY A 188 -3.99 -9.23 20.01
CA GLY A 188 -5.17 -8.62 20.63
C GLY A 188 -5.37 -8.95 22.11
N PRO A 189 -6.56 -8.66 22.65
CA PRO A 189 -7.06 -9.34 23.84
C PRO A 189 -7.46 -10.80 23.53
#